data_AF-A0A7C4X9T7-F1
#
_entry.id   AF-A0A7C4X9T7-F1
#
_cell.length_a   1.000
_cell.length_b   1.000
_cell.length_c   1.000
_cell.angle_alpha   90.00
_cell.angle_beta   90.00
_cell.angle_gamma   90.00
#
_symmetry.space_group_name_H-M   'P 1'
#
loop_
_entity.id
_entity.type
_entity.pdbx_description
1 polymer ?
#
loop_
_entity_poly.entity_id
_entity_poly.type
_entity_poly.pdbx_seq_one_letter_code
_entity_poly.pdbx_strand_id
1 'polypeptide(L)' 'MAIKIYKPTSNGRRNSSVIDYKAVLTNTEPEKSLCVRIKKSGGRNHHGVTTVRFRG' A
#
# COMPACT_ATOMS: atom_id res chain seq x y z
N MET A 1 10.04 -14.93 -5.48
CA MET A 1 9.61 -13.52 -5.47
C MET A 1 10.78 -12.65 -5.86
N ALA A 2 10.71 -11.92 -6.96
CA ALA A 2 11.78 -11.04 -7.40
C ALA A 2 11.62 -9.65 -6.77
N ILE A 3 12.68 -9.14 -6.14
CA ILE A 3 12.76 -7.76 -5.66
C ILE A 3 13.43 -6.93 -6.75
N LYS A 4 12.76 -5.85 -7.18
CA LYS A 4 13.31 -4.88 -8.12
C LYS A 4 13.95 -3.74 -7.35
N ILE A 5 15.28 -3.64 -7.43
CA ILE A 5 16.04 -2.51 -6.90
C ILE A 5 16.07 -1.40 -7.97
N TYR A 6 15.71 -0.17 -7.60
CA TYR A 6 15.71 0.94 -8.54
C TYR A 6 17.12 1.51 -8.75
N LYS A 7 17.37 2.07 -9.94
CA LYS A 7 18.56 2.90 -10.17
C LYS A 7 18.47 4.18 -9.33
N PRO A 8 19.59 4.70 -8.79
CA PRO A 8 19.61 5.88 -7.92
C PRO A 8 19.46 7.20 -8.72
N THR A 9 18.37 7.36 -9.46
CA THR A 9 18.12 8.56 -10.29
C THR A 9 17.64 9.77 -9.48
N SER A 10 17.30 9.57 -8.20
CA SER A 10 16.93 10.63 -7.25
C SER A 10 17.26 10.21 -5.82
N ASN A 11 17.36 11.18 -4.90
CA ASN A 11 17.73 10.93 -3.51
C ASN A 11 16.83 9.90 -2.81
N GLY A 12 15.52 10.01 -3.00
CA GLY A 12 14.55 9.09 -2.39
C GLY A 12 14.54 7.68 -2.99
N ARG A 13 15.10 7.48 -4.19
CA ARG A 13 15.15 6.16 -4.86
C ARG A 13 16.40 5.34 -4.54
N ARG A 14 17.43 5.93 -3.93
CA ARG A 14 18.75 5.27 -3.75
C ARG A 14 18.69 3.92 -3.05
N ASN A 15 17.89 3.82 -1.99
CA ASN A 15 17.78 2.62 -1.17
C ASN A 15 16.40 1.97 -1.29
N SER A 16 15.58 2.40 -2.27
CA SER A 16 14.22 1.88 -2.41
C SER A 16 14.18 0.66 -3.31
N SER A 17 13.31 -0.28 -2.96
CA SER A 17 13.01 -1.46 -3.76
C SER A 17 11.51 -1.68 -3.80
N VAL A 18 11.07 -2.45 -4.79
CA VAL A 18 9.66 -2.84 -4.94
C VAL A 18 9.58 -4.33 -5.27
N ILE A 19 8.46 -4.95 -4.96
CA ILE A 19 8.14 -6.31 -5.40
C ILE A 19 7.83 -6.28 -6.89
N ASP A 20 8.35 -7.23 -7.66
CA ASP A 20 7.97 -7.41 -9.06
C ASP A 20 6.62 -8.13 -9.17
N TYR A 21 5.54 -7.34 -9.23
CA TYR A 21 4.18 -7.86 -9.30
C TYR A 21 3.87 -8.61 -10.59
N LYS A 22 4.58 -8.36 -11.71
CA LYS A 22 4.34 -9.08 -12.97
C LYS A 22 4.70 -10.56 -12.88
N ALA A 23 5.63 -10.90 -12.00
CA ALA A 23 6.06 -12.27 -11.77
C ALA A 23 5.12 -13.06 -10.83
N VAL A 24 4.12 -12.40 -10.21
CA VAL A 24 3.32 -12.99 -9.12
C VAL A 24 1.81 -12.82 -9.33
N LEU A 25 1.36 -11.69 -9.86
CA LEU A 25 -0.06 -11.43 -10.11
C LEU A 25 -0.45 -11.92 -11.50
N THR A 26 -1.55 -12.66 -11.57
CA THR A 26 -2.15 -13.11 -12.83
C THR A 26 -3.00 -12.02 -13.48
N ASN A 27 -3.64 -11.17 -12.69
CA ASN A 27 -4.49 -10.06 -13.13
C ASN A 27 -4.24 -8.80 -12.29
N THR A 28 -4.55 -7.64 -12.85
CA THR A 28 -4.33 -6.32 -12.21
C THR A 28 -5.57 -5.74 -11.53
N GLU A 29 -6.77 -6.13 -11.97
CA GLU A 29 -8.03 -5.57 -11.49
C GLU A 29 -8.77 -6.55 -10.57
N PRO A 30 -9.41 -6.08 -9.50
CA PRO A 30 -10.20 -6.94 -8.62
C PRO A 30 -11.59 -7.20 -9.20
N GLU A 31 -12.18 -8.33 -8.81
CA GLU A 31 -13.55 -8.67 -9.16
C GLU A 31 -14.55 -7.70 -8.49
N LYS A 32 -15.29 -6.94 -9.29
CA LYS A 32 -16.12 -5.82 -8.81
C LYS A 32 -17.23 -6.27 -7.85
N SER A 33 -17.81 -7.44 -8.11
CA SER A 33 -18.89 -8.00 -7.29
C SER A 33 -18.45 -8.35 -5.86
N LEU A 34 -17.16 -8.60 -5.66
CA LEU A 34 -16.57 -8.94 -4.36
C LEU A 34 -15.97 -7.72 -3.64
N CYS A 35 -15.97 -6.54 -4.27
CA CYS A 35 -15.37 -5.34 -3.73
C CYS A 35 -16.35 -4.58 -2.82
N VAL A 36 -15.85 -4.15 -1.66
CA VAL A 36 -16.59 -3.29 -0.72
C VAL A 36 -15.78 -2.07 -0.33
N ARG A 37 -16.48 -0.98 0.01
CA ARG A 37 -15.80 0.26 0.43
C ARG A 37 -15.22 0.11 1.83
N ILE A 38 -13.90 0.29 1.95
CA ILE A 38 -13.20 0.35 3.23
C ILE A 38 -13.09 1.82 3.68
N LYS A 39 -13.70 2.15 4.84
CA LYS A 39 -13.59 3.48 5.45
C LYS A 39 -12.23 3.62 6.16
N LYS A 40 -11.52 4.72 5.93
CA LYS A 40 -10.31 5.06 6.71
C LYS A 40 -10.73 5.73 8.02
N SER A 41 -10.25 5.21 9.14
CA SER A 41 -10.53 5.77 10.48
C SER A 41 -9.56 6.87 10.90
N GLY A 42 -8.40 7.00 10.23
CA GLY A 42 -7.33 7.92 10.63
C GLY A 42 -6.83 7.67 12.06
N GLY A 43 -6.97 6.44 12.59
CA GLY A 43 -6.61 6.11 13.97
C GLY A 43 -7.61 6.55 15.04
N ARG A 44 -8.80 7.02 14.66
CA ARG A 44 -9.86 7.44 15.60
C ARG A 44 -10.87 6.33 15.86
N ASN A 45 -11.39 6.30 17.09
CA ASN A 45 -12.50 5.42 17.47
C ASN A 45 -13.87 6.08 17.22
N HIS A 46 -14.95 5.41 17.63
CA HIS A 46 -16.33 5.89 17.47
C HIS A 46 -16.66 7.15 18.29
N HIS A 47 -15.87 7.49 19.30
CA HIS A 47 -15.97 8.77 20.03
C HIS A 47 -15.21 9.91 19.34
N GLY A 48 -14.56 9.66 18.19
CA GLY A 48 -13.73 10.63 17.49
C GLY A 48 -12.35 10.86 18.10
N VAL A 49 -12.00 10.09 19.13
CA VAL A 49 -10.73 10.22 19.86
C VAL A 49 -9.64 9.40 19.17
N THR A 50 -8.44 9.97 19.05
CA THR A 50 -7.25 9.27 18.55
C THR A 50 -6.87 8.16 19.51
N THR A 51 -7.04 6.91 19.09
CA THR A 51 -6.65 5.71 19.85
C THR A 51 -5.35 5.11 19.32
N VAL A 52 -5.05 5.32 18.04
CA VAL A 52 -3.79 4.90 17.42
C VAL A 52 -3.11 6.11 16.79
N ARG A 53 -1.90 6.42 17.27
CA ARG A 53 -1.09 7.53 16.77
C ARG A 53 -0.46 7.19 15.42
N PHE A 54 -0.06 8.24 14.69
CA PHE A 54 0.67 8.16 13.42
C PHE A 54 -0.07 7.38 12.32
N ARG A 55 -1.41 7.39 12.34
CA ARG A 55 -2.27 6.86 11.27
C ARG A 55 -3.07 7.99 10.63
N GLY A 56 -3.31 7.87 9.32
CA GLY A 56 -4.06 8.81 8.48
C GLY A 56 -4.72 8.08 7.32
#